data_AF-A0A2G5X229-F1
#
_entry.id   AF-A0A2G5X229-F1
#
_cell.length_a   1.000
_cell.length_b   1.000
_cell.length_c   1.000
_cell.angle_alpha   90.00
_cell.angle_beta   90.00
_cell.angle_gamma   90.00
#
_symmetry.space_group_name_H-M   'P 1'
#
loop_
_entity.id
_entity.type
_entity.pdbx_description
1 polymer ?
#
loop_
_entity_poly.entity_id
_entity_poly.type
_entity_poly.pdbx_seq_one_letter_code
_entity_poly.pdbx_strand_id
1 'polypeptide(L)'
;MEINDQARKELFAHVEDLSDEVINRKPAENRWSIKQIIQHLYLMEGSVAKIIQTKLSNDDQNITTVKPIQLTVDRSKKVDAPDFVTPTSDFSTLHDLKSKLSATHSALHDIAENATEDQLAVKSYPHPVFGEMSLTQWIPFVGYHELRHIEQIREVKEQLGI
;
A
#
# COMPACT_ATOMS: atom_id res chain seq x y z
N MET A 1 1.82 -7.77 -10.87
CA MET A 1 3.02 -7.03 -10.42
C MET A 1 3.32 -5.80 -11.26
N GLU A 2 3.11 -5.77 -12.59
CA GLU A 2 3.46 -4.61 -13.43
C GLU A 2 3.08 -3.22 -12.85
N ILE A 3 1.81 -3.00 -12.48
CA ILE A 3 1.37 -1.74 -11.86
C ILE A 3 2.00 -1.49 -10.48
N ASN A 4 2.26 -2.55 -9.72
CA ASN A 4 2.90 -2.48 -8.41
C ASN A 4 4.35 -2.02 -8.56
N ASP A 5 5.09 -2.61 -9.50
CA ASP A 5 6.51 -2.31 -9.73
C ASP A 5 6.66 -0.89 -10.27
N GLN A 6 5.75 -0.46 -11.16
CA GLN A 6 5.70 0.91 -11.66
C GLN A 6 5.43 1.91 -10.53
N ALA A 7 4.42 1.67 -9.70
CA ALA A 7 4.11 2.53 -8.57
C ALA A 7 5.28 2.61 -7.58
N ARG A 8 5.95 1.48 -7.31
CA ARG A 8 7.12 1.43 -6.43
C ARG A 8 8.29 2.24 -6.93
N LYS A 9 8.59 2.10 -8.22
CA LYS A 9 9.63 2.89 -8.87
C LYS A 9 9.31 4.38 -8.80
N GLU A 10 8.06 4.76 -9.04
CA GLU A 10 7.63 6.16 -8.96
C GLU A 10 7.73 6.70 -7.52
N LEU A 11 7.27 5.93 -6.53
CA LEU A 11 7.37 6.30 -5.11
C LEU A 11 8.82 6.61 -4.71
N PHE A 12 9.75 5.72 -5.08
CA PHE A 12 11.17 5.92 -4.78
C PHE A 12 11.74 7.18 -5.42
N ALA A 13 11.39 7.47 -6.68
CA ALA A 13 11.80 8.71 -7.35
C ALA A 13 11.26 9.96 -6.66
N HIS A 14 10.07 9.90 -6.02
CA HIS A 14 9.55 11.04 -5.26
C HIS A 14 10.26 11.27 -3.91
N VAL A 15 10.97 10.30 -3.36
CA VAL A 15 11.48 10.43 -2.00
C VAL A 15 12.99 10.31 -1.89
N GLU A 16 13.69 9.98 -2.98
CA GLU A 16 15.12 9.63 -2.93
C GLU A 16 16.05 10.74 -2.45
N ASP A 17 15.74 12.00 -2.76
CA ASP A 17 16.57 13.16 -2.40
C ASP A 17 16.12 13.85 -1.10
N LEU A 18 15.14 13.28 -0.37
CA LEU A 18 14.62 13.89 0.85
C LEU A 18 15.48 13.49 2.07
N SER A 19 15.72 14.45 2.96
CA SER A 19 16.39 14.17 4.24
C SER A 19 15.44 13.53 5.26
N ASP A 20 16.01 12.90 6.29
CA ASP A 20 15.23 12.31 7.38
C ASP A 20 14.38 13.37 8.10
N GLU A 21 14.89 14.57 8.30
CA GLU A 21 14.13 15.68 8.89
C GLU A 21 12.92 16.07 8.04
N VAL A 22 13.10 16.12 6.73
CA VAL A 22 12.04 16.50 5.78
C VAL A 22 10.93 15.47 5.78
N ILE A 23 11.25 14.17 5.66
CA ILE A 23 10.21 13.14 5.59
C ILE A 23 9.43 13.00 6.90
N ASN A 24 10.03 13.32 8.04
CA ASN A 24 9.37 13.28 9.34
C ASN A 24 8.55 14.54 9.63
N ARG A 25 8.74 15.65 8.90
CA ARG A 25 7.98 16.89 9.08
C ARG A 25 6.52 16.73 8.63
N LYS A 26 5.58 17.11 9.49
CA LYS A 26 4.14 17.16 9.16
C LYS A 26 3.80 18.50 8.50
N PRO A 27 2.97 18.53 7.45
CA PRO A 27 2.49 19.80 6.87
C PRO A 27 1.44 20.49 7.75
N ALA A 28 0.74 19.73 8.61
CA ALA A 28 -0.16 20.25 9.65
C ALA A 28 -0.35 19.19 10.75
N GLU A 29 -0.86 19.60 11.91
CA GLU A 29 -1.04 18.72 13.08
C GLU A 29 -1.89 17.47 12.77
N ASN A 30 -2.93 17.61 11.93
CA ASN A 30 -3.87 16.55 11.57
C ASN A 30 -3.58 15.90 10.20
N ARG A 31 -2.40 16.10 9.64
CA ARG A 31 -1.99 15.55 8.33
C ARG A 31 -0.80 14.62 8.50
N TRP A 32 -0.76 13.54 7.73
CA TRP A 32 0.41 12.65 7.74
C TRP A 32 1.64 13.33 7.13
N SER A 33 2.81 13.05 7.69
CA SER A 33 4.09 13.34 7.04
C SER A 33 4.38 12.33 5.92
N ILE A 34 5.40 12.60 5.10
CA ILE A 34 5.86 11.66 4.05
C ILE A 34 6.26 10.32 4.67
N LYS A 35 6.95 10.34 5.82
CA LYS A 35 7.29 9.14 6.60
C LYS A 35 6.05 8.34 6.98
N GLN A 36 5.00 9.01 7.46
CA GLN A 36 3.77 8.33 7.87
C GLN A 36 3.04 7.72 6.67
N ILE A 37 3.05 8.40 5.52
CA ILE A 37 2.49 7.85 4.28
C ILE A 37 3.26 6.60 3.83
N ILE A 38 4.60 6.65 3.83
CA ILE A 38 5.43 5.48 3.49
C ILE A 38 5.21 4.33 4.49
N GLN A 39 5.11 4.66 5.78
CA GLN A 39 4.84 3.67 6.82
C GLN A 39 3.51 2.96 6.61
N HIS A 40 2.47 3.71 6.29
CA HIS A 40 1.17 3.16 5.93
C HIS A 40 1.26 2.19 4.75
N LEU A 41 2.02 2.56 3.71
CA LEU A 41 2.18 1.74 2.50
C LEU A 41 2.81 0.37 2.79
N TYR A 42 3.95 0.31 3.48
CA TYR A 42 4.57 -0.99 3.78
C TYR A 42 3.71 -1.80 4.75
N LEU A 43 3.02 -1.18 5.72
CA LEU A 43 2.12 -1.90 6.63
C LEU A 43 0.96 -2.54 5.88
N MET A 44 0.37 -1.80 4.93
CA MET A 44 -0.74 -2.28 4.11
C MET A 44 -0.30 -3.41 3.18
N GLU A 45 0.78 -3.22 2.42
CA GLU A 45 1.32 -4.25 1.52
C GLU A 45 1.71 -5.52 2.29
N GLY A 46 2.42 -5.40 3.41
CA GLY A 46 2.78 -6.54 4.25
C GLY A 46 1.57 -7.26 4.85
N SER A 47 0.53 -6.52 5.23
CA SER A 47 -0.74 -7.11 5.69
C SER A 47 -1.44 -7.89 4.58
N VAL A 48 -1.51 -7.33 3.36
CA VAL A 48 -2.06 -8.01 2.19
C VAL A 48 -1.29 -9.29 1.88
N ALA A 49 0.04 -9.23 1.87
CA ALA A 49 0.88 -10.41 1.64
C ALA A 49 0.59 -11.52 2.67
N LYS A 50 0.52 -11.17 3.96
CA LYS A 50 0.19 -12.10 5.03
C LYS A 50 -1.22 -12.69 4.90
N ILE A 51 -2.20 -11.86 4.54
CA ILE A 51 -3.59 -12.29 4.31
C ILE A 51 -3.64 -13.31 3.18
N ILE A 52 -2.98 -13.03 2.05
CA ILE A 52 -2.99 -13.94 0.91
C ILE A 52 -2.35 -15.28 1.29
N GLN A 53 -1.17 -15.27 1.93
CA GLN A 53 -0.52 -16.50 2.40
C GLN A 53 -1.44 -17.31 3.34
N THR A 54 -2.07 -16.64 4.31
CA THR A 54 -2.99 -17.28 5.27
C THR A 54 -4.24 -17.84 4.59
N LYS A 55 -4.81 -17.13 3.62
CA LYS A 55 -5.97 -17.61 2.89
C LYS A 55 -5.60 -18.77 1.99
N LEU A 56 -4.44 -18.75 1.35
CA LEU A 56 -3.97 -19.83 0.49
C LEU A 56 -3.73 -21.15 1.26
N SER A 57 -3.34 -21.10 2.54
CA SER A 57 -3.15 -22.31 3.37
C SER A 57 -4.43 -23.01 3.83
N ASN A 58 -5.60 -22.40 3.64
CA ASN A 58 -6.88 -22.93 4.10
C ASN A 58 -7.71 -23.47 2.94
N ASP A 59 -8.57 -24.46 3.15
CA ASP A 59 -9.38 -25.06 2.08
C ASP A 59 -10.66 -24.26 1.72
N ASP A 60 -11.00 -23.25 2.52
CA ASP A 60 -12.19 -22.43 2.32
C ASP A 60 -12.15 -21.65 1.00
N GLN A 61 -13.28 -21.66 0.29
CA GLN A 61 -13.51 -20.85 -0.90
C GLN A 61 -14.51 -19.73 -0.60
N ASN A 62 -14.23 -18.54 -1.15
CA ASN A 62 -15.13 -17.40 -1.08
C ASN A 62 -14.99 -16.59 -2.38
N ILE A 63 -15.73 -17.01 -3.41
CA ILE A 63 -15.73 -16.35 -4.72
C ILE A 63 -16.54 -15.06 -4.64
N THR A 64 -16.01 -13.98 -5.21
CA THR A 64 -16.66 -12.68 -5.24
C THR A 64 -16.65 -12.10 -6.66
N THR A 65 -17.49 -11.10 -6.89
CA THR A 65 -17.52 -10.34 -8.14
C THR A 65 -16.32 -9.40 -8.25
N VAL A 66 -15.85 -9.15 -9.47
CA VAL A 66 -14.82 -8.16 -9.77
C VAL A 66 -15.22 -6.77 -9.25
N LYS A 67 -14.31 -6.10 -8.55
CA LYS A 67 -14.46 -4.75 -8.01
C LYS A 67 -13.71 -3.70 -8.85
N PRO A 68 -14.15 -2.43 -8.89
CA PRO A 68 -13.49 -1.37 -9.65
C PRO A 68 -12.29 -0.76 -8.87
N ILE A 69 -11.28 -1.57 -8.57
CA ILE A 69 -10.12 -1.23 -7.73
C ILE A 69 -9.31 0.00 -8.18
N GLN A 70 -9.26 0.25 -9.48
CA GLN A 70 -8.66 1.40 -10.15
C GLN A 70 -9.26 2.74 -9.71
N LEU A 71 -10.49 2.76 -9.18
CA LEU A 71 -11.08 3.96 -8.59
C LEU A 71 -10.40 4.39 -7.28
N THR A 72 -9.53 3.55 -6.70
CA THR A 72 -8.75 3.87 -5.50
C THR A 72 -7.87 5.10 -5.68
N VAL A 73 -7.44 5.41 -6.91
CA VAL A 73 -6.63 6.61 -7.19
C VAL A 73 -7.41 7.90 -6.98
N ASP A 74 -8.74 7.88 -6.96
CA ASP A 74 -9.57 9.07 -6.74
C ASP A 74 -9.51 9.53 -5.28
N ARG A 75 -8.81 10.63 -5.04
CA ARG A 75 -8.58 11.21 -3.72
C ARG A 75 -9.66 12.16 -3.22
N SER A 76 -10.74 12.36 -3.98
CA SER A 76 -11.89 13.18 -3.55
C SER A 76 -12.58 12.60 -2.31
N LYS A 77 -12.50 11.28 -2.12
CA LYS A 77 -13.06 10.59 -0.95
C LYS A 77 -11.95 10.26 0.04
N LYS A 78 -12.11 10.68 1.30
CA LYS A 78 -11.24 10.27 2.40
C LYS A 78 -11.74 8.95 2.99
N VAL A 79 -10.81 8.08 3.33
CA VAL A 79 -11.06 6.79 3.96
C VAL A 79 -10.11 6.71 5.14
N ASP A 80 -10.65 6.47 6.33
CA ASP A 80 -9.82 6.27 7.51
C ASP A 80 -9.12 4.91 7.42
N ALA A 81 -7.82 4.92 7.67
CA ALA A 81 -7.03 3.70 7.67
C ALA A 81 -7.40 2.85 8.90
N PRO A 82 -7.54 1.53 8.75
CA PRO A 82 -7.67 0.63 9.89
C PRO A 82 -6.47 0.72 10.85
N ASP A 83 -6.68 0.43 12.14
CA ASP A 83 -5.66 0.57 13.18
C ASP A 83 -4.34 -0.16 12.85
N PHE A 84 -4.43 -1.38 12.29
CA PHE A 84 -3.25 -2.20 11.97
C PHE A 84 -2.38 -1.66 10.83
N VAL A 85 -2.88 -0.70 10.04
CA VAL A 85 -2.12 0.02 9.00
C VAL A 85 -1.99 1.51 9.30
N THR A 86 -2.37 1.95 10.49
CA THR A 86 -2.23 3.34 10.89
C THR A 86 -0.77 3.64 11.27
N PRO A 87 -0.13 4.66 10.69
CA PRO A 87 1.27 4.97 10.94
C PRO A 87 1.50 5.63 12.32
N THR A 88 2.72 5.48 12.85
CA THR A 88 3.10 6.05 14.16
C THR A 88 3.76 7.42 14.01
N SER A 89 3.89 8.14 15.13
CA SER A 89 4.58 9.43 15.20
C SER A 89 6.09 9.32 15.45
N ASP A 90 6.62 8.10 15.62
CA ASP A 90 8.04 7.89 15.90
C ASP A 90 8.91 8.36 14.74
N PHE A 91 10.13 8.77 15.03
CA PHE A 91 11.09 9.10 14.00
C PHE A 91 11.47 7.86 13.18
N SER A 92 11.75 8.02 11.89
CA SER A 92 12.33 6.95 11.05
C SER A 92 13.24 7.53 9.99
N THR A 93 14.30 6.81 9.65
CA THR A 93 15.19 7.18 8.55
C THR A 93 14.57 6.80 7.21
N LEU A 94 14.89 7.54 6.14
CA LEU A 94 14.48 7.18 4.80
C LEU A 94 14.99 5.79 4.41
N HIS A 95 16.20 5.46 4.85
CA HIS A 95 16.83 4.17 4.60
C HIS A 95 15.98 3.01 5.17
N ASP A 96 15.56 3.10 6.44
CA ASP A 96 14.74 2.06 7.08
C ASP A 96 13.38 1.91 6.40
N LEU A 97 12.77 3.03 6.00
CA LEU A 97 11.49 3.03 5.30
C LEU A 97 11.60 2.37 3.92
N LYS A 98 12.64 2.70 3.15
CA LYS A 98 12.92 2.06 1.85
C LYS A 98 13.19 0.57 2.02
N SER A 99 13.95 0.17 3.04
CA SER A 99 14.21 -1.24 3.35
C SER A 99 12.91 -2.01 3.63
N LYS A 100 12.02 -1.45 4.45
CA LYS A 100 10.71 -2.06 4.78
C LYS A 100 9.80 -2.17 3.57
N LEU A 101 9.71 -1.11 2.75
CA LEU A 101 8.98 -1.15 1.47
C LEU A 101 9.51 -2.27 0.56
N SER A 102 10.83 -2.33 0.37
CA SER A 102 11.44 -3.39 -0.45
C SER A 102 11.11 -4.78 0.09
N ALA A 103 11.18 -4.98 1.41
CA ALA A 103 10.88 -6.26 2.03
C ALA A 103 9.41 -6.70 1.82
N THR A 104 8.44 -5.80 2.01
CA THR A 104 7.02 -6.13 1.80
C THR A 104 6.67 -6.36 0.34
N HIS A 105 7.38 -5.69 -0.56
CA HIS A 105 7.17 -5.82 -1.99
C HIS A 105 7.77 -7.11 -2.55
N SER A 106 8.96 -7.50 -2.07
CA SER A 106 9.51 -8.82 -2.35
C SER A 106 8.55 -9.92 -1.86
N ALA A 107 7.99 -9.80 -0.66
CA ALA A 107 7.02 -10.77 -0.17
C ALA A 107 5.74 -10.84 -1.03
N LEU A 108 5.26 -9.72 -1.57
CA LEU A 108 4.12 -9.71 -2.49
C LEU A 108 4.49 -10.30 -3.86
N HIS A 109 5.70 -10.05 -4.34
CA HIS A 109 6.23 -10.62 -5.57
C HIS A 109 6.35 -12.14 -5.47
N ASP A 110 6.91 -12.66 -4.38
CA ASP A 110 7.03 -14.09 -4.12
C ASP A 110 5.65 -14.77 -4.17
N ILE A 111 4.61 -14.12 -3.62
CA ILE A 111 3.23 -14.62 -3.71
C ILE A 111 2.76 -14.65 -5.17
N ALA A 112 2.97 -13.56 -5.91
CA ALA A 112 2.52 -13.43 -7.29
C ALA A 112 3.22 -14.43 -8.24
N GLU A 113 4.46 -14.83 -7.94
CA GLU A 113 5.20 -15.84 -8.71
C GLU A 113 4.80 -17.27 -8.38
N ASN A 114 4.48 -17.56 -7.12
CA ASN A 114 4.27 -18.93 -6.65
C ASN A 114 2.79 -19.34 -6.56
N ALA A 115 1.85 -18.40 -6.46
CA ALA A 115 0.42 -18.70 -6.45
C ALA A 115 -0.15 -18.69 -7.87
N THR A 116 -1.00 -19.67 -8.20
CA THR A 116 -1.71 -19.67 -9.49
C THR A 116 -2.91 -18.72 -9.46
N GLU A 117 -3.31 -18.22 -10.63
CA GLU A 117 -4.49 -17.37 -10.75
C GLU A 117 -5.75 -18.06 -10.23
N ASP A 118 -5.92 -19.36 -10.52
CA ASP A 118 -7.06 -20.15 -10.04
C ASP A 118 -7.11 -20.26 -8.50
N GLN A 119 -5.95 -20.41 -7.85
CA GLN A 119 -5.86 -20.47 -6.38
C GLN A 119 -6.27 -19.13 -5.74
N LEU A 120 -5.92 -18.02 -6.37
CA LEU A 120 -6.26 -16.68 -5.90
C LEU A 120 -7.72 -16.32 -6.20
N ALA A 121 -8.24 -16.73 -7.36
CA ALA A 121 -9.57 -16.37 -7.84
C ALA A 121 -10.69 -16.95 -6.98
N VAL A 122 -10.48 -18.14 -6.39
CA VAL A 122 -11.48 -18.79 -5.52
C VAL A 122 -11.51 -18.27 -4.08
N LYS A 123 -10.66 -17.28 -3.75
CA LYS A 123 -10.55 -16.72 -2.40
C LYS A 123 -10.73 -15.21 -2.43
N SER A 124 -11.17 -14.67 -1.30
CA SER A 124 -11.35 -13.23 -1.12
C SER A 124 -11.09 -12.80 0.33
N TYR A 125 -10.94 -11.49 0.49
CA TYR A 125 -10.81 -10.84 1.78
C TYR A 125 -11.50 -9.47 1.77
N PRO A 126 -12.13 -9.03 2.88
CA PRO A 126 -12.83 -7.76 2.94
C PRO A 126 -11.93 -6.55 2.74
N HIS A 127 -12.30 -5.65 1.83
CA HIS A 127 -11.75 -4.31 1.67
C HIS A 127 -12.72 -3.26 2.27
N PRO A 128 -12.23 -2.23 3.01
CA PRO A 128 -13.09 -1.25 3.69
C PRO A 128 -14.11 -0.53 2.80
N VAL A 129 -13.79 -0.32 1.51
CA VAL A 129 -14.67 0.39 0.56
C VAL A 129 -15.33 -0.54 -0.45
N PHE A 130 -14.64 -1.62 -0.84
CA PHE A 130 -15.09 -2.47 -1.97
C PHE A 130 -15.83 -3.73 -1.50
N GLY A 131 -15.92 -3.95 -0.18
CA GLY A 131 -16.45 -5.17 0.41
C GLY A 131 -15.54 -6.36 0.09
N GLU A 132 -16.12 -7.55 -0.03
CA GLU A 132 -15.38 -8.77 -0.38
C GLU A 132 -14.66 -8.61 -1.73
N MET A 133 -13.32 -8.65 -1.70
CA MET A 133 -12.46 -8.48 -2.86
C MET A 133 -11.59 -9.71 -3.07
N SER A 134 -11.54 -10.22 -4.31
CA SER A 134 -10.76 -11.41 -4.66
C SER A 134 -9.28 -11.20 -4.37
N LEU A 135 -8.57 -12.25 -3.96
CA LEU A 135 -7.11 -12.18 -3.75
C LEU A 135 -6.37 -11.82 -5.05
N THR A 136 -6.88 -12.23 -6.21
CA THR A 136 -6.37 -11.82 -7.52
C THR A 136 -6.41 -10.30 -7.69
N GLN A 137 -7.42 -9.63 -7.14
CA GLN A 137 -7.55 -8.16 -7.20
C GLN A 137 -6.75 -7.44 -6.12
N TRP A 138 -6.49 -8.07 -4.98
CA TRP A 138 -5.69 -7.49 -3.90
C TRP A 138 -4.25 -7.16 -4.34
N ILE A 139 -3.65 -7.99 -5.20
CA ILE A 139 -2.29 -7.75 -5.72
C ILE A 139 -2.22 -6.42 -6.50
N PRO A 140 -2.93 -6.22 -7.63
CA PRO A 140 -2.90 -4.95 -8.35
C PRO A 140 -3.51 -3.78 -7.57
N PHE A 141 -4.40 -4.03 -6.61
CA PHE A 141 -4.91 -2.98 -5.72
C PHE A 141 -3.79 -2.30 -4.93
N VAL A 142 -2.77 -3.05 -4.47
CA VAL A 142 -1.61 -2.45 -3.78
C VAL A 142 -0.94 -1.37 -4.65
N GLY A 143 -0.78 -1.62 -5.95
CA GLY A 143 -0.22 -0.64 -6.89
C GLY A 143 -1.09 0.61 -7.03
N TYR A 144 -2.40 0.45 -7.24
CA TYR A 144 -3.32 1.61 -7.31
C TYR A 144 -3.37 2.42 -6.00
N HIS A 145 -3.31 1.72 -4.87
CA HIS A 145 -3.26 2.33 -3.55
C HIS A 145 -1.95 3.10 -3.34
N GLU A 146 -0.84 2.57 -3.82
CA GLU A 146 0.45 3.27 -3.78
C GLU A 146 0.45 4.53 -4.64
N LEU A 147 -0.08 4.47 -5.87
CA LEU A 147 -0.27 5.66 -6.73
C LEU A 147 -1.11 6.74 -6.05
N ARG A 148 -2.19 6.35 -5.37
CA ARG A 148 -2.99 7.27 -4.54
C ARG A 148 -2.11 7.99 -3.51
N HIS A 149 -1.23 7.28 -2.82
CA HIS A 149 -0.39 7.88 -1.78
C HIS A 149 0.82 8.65 -2.32
N ILE A 150 1.27 8.37 -3.54
CA ILE A 150 2.22 9.23 -4.25
C ILE A 150 1.65 10.63 -4.45
N GLU A 151 0.38 10.76 -4.86
CA GLU A 151 -0.28 12.08 -4.90
C GLU A 151 -0.36 12.73 -3.52
N GLN A 152 -0.45 11.94 -2.44
CA GLN A 152 -0.46 12.50 -1.08
C GLN A 152 0.90 13.06 -0.71
N ILE A 153 1.97 12.38 -1.10
CA ILE A 153 3.33 12.88 -0.93
C ILE A 153 3.51 14.19 -1.71
N ARG A 154 2.99 14.29 -2.94
CA ARG A 154 3.02 15.54 -3.72
C ARG A 154 2.30 16.68 -3.01
N GLU A 155 1.10 16.46 -2.49
CA GLU A 155 0.39 17.45 -1.68
C GLU A 155 1.17 17.88 -0.43
N VAL A 156 1.81 16.93 0.26
CA VAL A 156 2.62 17.25 1.45
C VAL A 156 3.83 18.08 1.07
N LYS A 157 4.52 17.75 -0.02
CA LYS A 157 5.66 18.53 -0.54
C LYS A 157 5.26 19.97 -0.85
N GLU A 158 4.16 20.16 -1.58
CA GLU A 158 3.61 21.48 -1.90
C GLU A 158 3.30 22.28 -0.62
N GLN A 159 2.67 21.65 0.38
CA GLN A 159 2.36 22.30 1.67
C GLN A 159 3.60 22.64 2.50
N LEU A 160 4.69 21.90 2.33
CA LEU A 160 5.98 22.15 2.99
C LEU A 160 6.87 23.13 2.20
N GLY A 161 6.53 23.44 0.96
CA GLY A 161 7.30 24.30 0.07
C GLY A 161 8.60 23.66 -0.43
N ILE A 162 8.57 22.35 -0.70
CA ILE A 162 9.71 21.54 -1.16
C ILE A 162 9.40 20.79 -2.45
#